data_AF-A0A812QBN1-F1
#
_entry.id   AF-A0A812QBN1-F1
#
_cell.length_a   1.000
_cell.length_b   1.000
_cell.length_c   1.000
_cell.angle_alpha   90.00
_cell.angle_beta   90.00
_cell.angle_gamma   90.00
#
_symmetry.space_group_name_H-M   'P 1'
#
loop_
_entity.id
_entity.type
_entity.pdbx_description
1 polymer ?
#
loop_
_entity_poly.entity_id
_entity_poly.type
_entity_poly.pdbx_seq_one_letter_code
_entity_poly.pdbx_strand_id
1 'polypeptide(L)'
;MASQGQMMLMMRAWWAGGMFSSQSQTMLMVCSWWATPKCFEFSHPNWQLTNNDRYAQIDFISEVDSLVHGFAGYFHCELYAGLSVSINPESYSEGMFSWFPIYFPIRTPVVWKKGEKLESHWWRCSNDRK
;
A
#
# COMPACT_ATOMS: atom_id res chain seq x y z
N MET A 1 22.91 19.91 -2.06
CA MET A 1 21.79 19.38 -1.25
C MET A 1 21.77 17.88 -1.47
N ALA A 2 22.19 17.09 -0.49
CA ALA A 2 22.22 15.64 -0.60
C ALA A 2 20.78 15.11 -0.60
N SER A 3 20.36 14.46 -1.68
CA SER A 3 19.08 13.75 -1.74
C SER A 3 19.13 12.61 -0.73
N GLN A 4 18.34 12.72 0.33
CA GLN A 4 18.19 11.67 1.33
C GLN A 4 17.34 10.57 0.71
N GLY A 5 17.79 9.31 0.77
CA GLY A 5 16.98 8.21 0.28
C GLY A 5 15.76 8.05 1.18
N GLN A 6 14.56 8.10 0.59
CA GLN A 6 13.30 7.97 1.31
C GLN A 6 12.58 6.70 0.86
N MET A 7 12.32 5.78 1.80
CA MET A 7 11.47 4.61 1.54
C MET A 7 10.10 4.81 2.17
N MET A 8 9.06 4.57 1.38
CA MET A 8 7.68 4.80 1.75
C MET A 8 6.85 3.56 1.49
N LEU A 9 6.20 3.04 2.53
CA LEU A 9 5.21 1.97 2.40
C LEU A 9 3.83 2.60 2.20
N MET A 10 3.05 2.09 1.27
CA MET A 10 1.70 2.56 0.96
C MET A 10 0.72 1.39 1.01
N MET A 11 -0.53 1.65 1.40
CA MET A 11 -1.55 0.60 1.55
C MET A 11 -2.77 0.87 0.67
N ARG A 12 -3.41 -0.20 0.20
CA ARG A 12 -4.63 -0.16 -0.60
C ARG A 12 -5.57 -1.29 -0.21
N ALA A 13 -6.83 -1.02 0.08
CA ALA A 13 -7.79 -2.09 0.37
C ALA A 13 -8.02 -2.99 -0.87
N TRP A 14 -8.14 -4.31 -0.65
CA TRP A 14 -8.36 -5.30 -1.70
C TRP A 14 -9.76 -5.92 -1.60
N TRP A 15 -10.45 -5.96 -2.75
CA TRP A 15 -11.79 -6.52 -2.92
C TRP A 15 -11.76 -7.68 -3.91
N ALA A 16 -12.55 -8.72 -3.63
CA ALA A 16 -12.94 -9.71 -4.63
C ALA A 16 -14.44 -9.56 -4.90
N GLY A 17 -14.79 -9.17 -6.12
CA GLY A 17 -16.12 -9.47 -6.62
C GLY A 17 -16.19 -9.42 -8.14
N GLY A 18 -17.00 -10.34 -8.63
CA GLY A 18 -17.16 -10.60 -10.04
C GLY A 18 -18.11 -9.60 -10.68
N MET A 19 -17.63 -8.89 -11.70
CA MET A 19 -18.45 -8.59 -12.87
C MET A 19 -18.38 -9.82 -13.78
N PHE A 20 -19.42 -10.66 -13.75
CA PHE A 20 -19.64 -11.64 -14.81
C PHE A 20 -20.21 -10.90 -16.02
N SER A 21 -19.35 -10.42 -16.91
CA SER A 21 -19.71 -10.27 -18.32
C SER A 21 -19.24 -11.52 -19.06
N SER A 22 -20.13 -12.10 -19.87
CA SER A 22 -19.78 -13.27 -20.66
C SER A 22 -18.73 -12.87 -21.70
N GLN A 23 -17.69 -13.69 -21.80
CA GLN A 23 -16.59 -13.67 -22.76
C GLN A 23 -15.33 -12.92 -22.28
N SER A 24 -14.28 -13.72 -22.10
CA SER A 24 -12.94 -13.42 -21.58
C SER A 24 -12.83 -13.43 -20.06
N GLN A 25 -12.40 -14.59 -19.53
CA GLN A 25 -11.80 -14.72 -18.20
C GLN A 25 -10.49 -13.92 -18.14
N THR A 26 -10.59 -12.60 -18.08
CA THR A 26 -9.57 -11.79 -17.42
C THR A 26 -10.11 -11.53 -16.02
N MET A 27 -9.45 -12.12 -15.02
CA MET A 27 -9.55 -11.64 -13.64
C MET A 27 -9.07 -10.19 -13.68
N LEU A 28 -10.01 -9.28 -13.93
CA LEU A 28 -9.73 -7.85 -13.95
C LEU A 28 -9.32 -7.50 -12.53
N MET A 29 -8.02 -7.33 -12.35
CA MET A 29 -7.42 -6.61 -11.25
C MET A 29 -7.95 -5.18 -11.34
N VAL A 30 -9.18 -4.93 -10.88
CA VAL A 30 -9.77 -3.59 -10.89
C VAL A 30 -9.10 -2.81 -9.76
N CYS A 31 -7.87 -2.37 -10.06
CA CYS A 31 -6.96 -1.68 -9.18
C CYS A 31 -6.85 -0.20 -9.59
N SER A 32 -7.95 0.43 -9.99
CA SER A 32 -7.88 1.72 -10.69
C SER A 32 -8.52 2.93 -9.99
N TRP A 33 -9.18 2.79 -8.83
CA TRP A 33 -9.96 3.92 -8.27
C TRP A 33 -9.61 4.36 -6.84
N TRP A 34 -8.89 3.57 -6.04
CA TRP A 34 -8.52 3.98 -4.68
C TRP A 34 -7.07 4.45 -4.60
N ALA A 35 -6.89 5.66 -4.07
CA ALA A 35 -5.61 6.26 -3.72
C ALA A 35 -4.77 5.30 -2.86
N THR A 36 -3.44 5.36 -2.99
CA THR A 36 -2.48 4.63 -2.16
C THR A 36 -1.90 5.54 -1.08
N PRO A 37 -2.61 5.77 0.05
CA PRO A 37 -2.11 6.61 1.13
C PRO A 37 -0.80 6.07 1.70
N LYS A 38 0.04 7.01 2.15
CA LYS A 38 1.32 6.73 2.81
C LYS A 38 1.06 6.08 4.18
N CYS A 39 1.80 5.02 4.47
CA CYS A 39 1.77 4.28 5.74
C CYS A 39 2.98 4.61 6.60
N PHE A 40 4.19 4.23 6.16
CA PHE A 40 5.44 4.48 6.90
C PHE A 40 6.49 5.10 6.00
N GLU A 41 7.32 5.98 6.55
CA GLU A 41 8.39 6.67 5.85
C GLU A 41 9.71 6.58 6.64
N PHE A 42 10.80 6.36 5.93
CA PHE A 42 12.16 6.28 6.48
C PHE A 42 13.11 7.10 5.60
N SER A 43 13.91 7.96 6.24
CA SER A 43 14.92 8.77 5.57
C SER A 43 16.32 8.35 6.00
N HIS A 44 17.22 8.23 5.02
CA HIS A 44 18.61 7.87 5.27
C HIS A 44 19.58 8.96 4.76
N PRO A 45 20.63 9.30 5.54
CA PRO A 45 20.97 8.70 6.85
C PRO A 45 20.07 9.18 8.01
N ASN A 46 19.77 8.29 8.97
CA ASN A 46 19.01 8.62 10.18
C ASN A 46 19.94 9.25 11.24
N TRP A 47 20.29 10.52 11.03
CA TRP A 47 21.23 11.26 11.87
C TRP A 47 20.80 11.39 13.34
N GLN A 48 19.50 11.39 13.58
CA GLN A 48 18.92 11.54 14.91
C GLN A 48 18.83 10.20 15.67
N LEU A 49 19.22 9.09 15.03
CA LEU A 49 19.13 7.74 15.59
C LEU A 49 17.76 7.45 16.19
N THR A 50 16.72 7.94 15.53
CA THR A 50 15.34 7.73 15.96
C THR A 50 14.99 6.23 15.90
N ASN A 51 14.17 5.76 16.85
CA ASN A 51 13.60 4.42 16.80
C ASN A 51 12.85 4.25 15.47
N ASN A 52 12.83 3.03 14.92
CA ASN A 52 12.10 2.68 13.70
C ASN A 52 10.67 2.15 13.98
N ASP A 53 10.22 2.06 15.23
CA ASP A 53 8.83 1.74 15.56
C ASP A 53 7.88 2.82 15.05
N ARG A 54 6.76 2.42 14.45
CA ARG A 54 5.81 3.35 13.82
C ARG A 54 4.38 2.94 14.14
N TYR A 55 3.51 3.95 14.23
CA TYR A 55 2.07 3.80 14.20
C TYR A 55 1.52 4.67 13.08
N ALA A 56 0.58 4.13 12.30
CA ALA A 56 -0.16 4.89 11.30
C ALA A 56 -1.63 4.51 11.35
N GLN A 57 -2.48 5.54 11.24
CA GLN A 57 -3.92 5.39 11.02
C GLN A 57 -4.22 5.90 9.62
N ILE A 58 -4.90 5.08 8.83
CA ILE A 58 -5.26 5.38 7.45
C ILE A 58 -6.76 5.20 7.29
N ASP A 59 -7.41 6.28 6.87
CA ASP A 59 -8.82 6.31 6.53
C ASP A 59 -9.02 6.09 5.03
N PHE A 60 -9.85 5.12 4.68
CA PHE A 60 -10.31 4.89 3.31
C PHE A 60 -11.79 5.25 3.22
N ILE A 61 -12.23 5.78 2.08
CA ILE A 61 -13.65 6.05 1.80
C ILE A 61 -14.09 5.15 0.65
N SER A 62 -15.22 4.46 0.85
CA SER A 62 -15.72 3.55 -0.17
C SER A 62 -16.42 4.31 -1.28
N GLU A 63 -16.07 4.02 -2.53
CA GLU A 63 -16.78 4.57 -3.70
C GLU A 63 -17.91 3.66 -4.18
N VAL A 64 -17.89 2.38 -3.78
CA VAL A 64 -18.80 1.31 -4.24
C VAL A 64 -19.05 0.31 -3.13
N ASP A 65 -20.20 -0.37 -3.15
CA ASP A 65 -20.45 -1.46 -2.21
C ASP A 65 -19.45 -2.61 -2.45
N SER A 66 -18.75 -3.01 -1.40
CA SER A 66 -17.64 -3.95 -1.50
C SER A 66 -17.53 -4.86 -0.27
N LEU A 67 -16.74 -5.93 -0.42
CA LEU A 67 -16.35 -6.90 0.59
C LEU A 67 -14.81 -6.95 0.70
N VAL A 68 -14.25 -6.23 1.67
CA VAL A 68 -12.80 -6.11 1.85
C VAL A 68 -12.24 -7.41 2.42
N HIS A 69 -11.20 -7.98 1.81
CA HIS A 69 -10.55 -9.20 2.31
C HIS A 69 -9.13 -8.95 2.84
N GLY A 70 -8.57 -7.76 2.58
CA GLY A 70 -7.24 -7.40 3.04
C GLY A 70 -6.76 -6.09 2.45
N PHE A 71 -5.46 -5.84 2.59
CA PHE A 71 -4.78 -4.66 2.05
C PHE A 71 -3.58 -5.08 1.21
N ALA A 72 -3.42 -4.48 0.03
CA ALA A 72 -2.21 -4.54 -0.76
C ALA A 72 -1.23 -3.46 -0.31
N GLY A 73 0.02 -3.85 -0.07
CA GLY A 73 1.12 -2.95 0.24
C GLY A 73 2.02 -2.72 -0.96
N TYR A 74 2.39 -1.47 -1.17
CA TYR A 74 3.33 -1.03 -2.19
C TYR A 74 4.47 -0.26 -1.52
N PHE A 75 5.58 -0.06 -2.22
CA PHE A 75 6.59 0.88 -1.78
C PHE A 75 7.08 1.79 -2.90
N HIS A 76 7.59 2.94 -2.47
CA HIS A 76 8.34 3.88 -3.28
C HIS A 76 9.67 4.17 -2.58
N CYS A 77 10.77 4.21 -3.33
CA CYS A 77 12.09 4.51 -2.80
C CYS A 77 12.81 5.53 -3.68
N GLU A 78 13.18 6.68 -3.13
CA GLU A 78 14.11 7.60 -3.77
C GLU A 78 15.54 7.11 -3.54
N LEU A 79 16.29 6.85 -4.62
CA LEU A 79 17.67 6.39 -4.53
C LEU A 79 18.64 7.57 -4.45
N TYR A 80 18.62 8.44 -5.47
CA TYR A 80 19.51 9.60 -5.58
C TYR A 80 19.08 10.53 -6.71
N ALA A 81 19.13 11.85 -6.49
CA ALA A 81 18.98 12.89 -7.52
C ALA A 81 17.83 12.67 -8.53
N GLY A 82 16.64 12.31 -8.03
CA GLY A 82 15.44 12.07 -8.84
C GLY A 82 15.30 10.66 -9.42
N LEU A 83 16.31 9.79 -9.24
CA LEU A 83 16.17 8.36 -9.51
C LEU A 83 15.36 7.73 -8.38
N SER A 84 14.28 7.05 -8.75
CA SER A 84 13.41 6.33 -7.82
C SER A 84 13.06 4.95 -8.34
N VAL A 85 12.66 4.09 -7.41
CA VAL A 85 12.19 2.74 -7.66
C VAL A 85 10.85 2.58 -6.94
N SER A 86 9.81 2.21 -7.69
CA SER A 86 8.44 2.18 -7.16
C SER A 86 7.65 1.01 -7.73
N ILE A 87 6.96 0.28 -6.85
CA ILE A 87 5.94 -0.71 -7.23
C ILE A 87 4.52 -0.13 -7.10
N ASN A 88 4.37 1.13 -6.68
CA ASN A 88 3.06 1.78 -6.64
C ASN A 88 2.50 1.90 -8.07
N PRO A 89 1.27 1.42 -8.35
CA PRO A 89 0.64 1.57 -9.66
C PRO A 89 0.66 2.99 -10.24
N GLU A 90 0.58 4.02 -9.40
CA GLU A 90 0.59 5.43 -9.84
C GLU A 90 1.98 5.93 -10.30
N SER A 91 3.06 5.29 -9.85
CA SER A 91 4.44 5.70 -10.14
C SER A 91 5.35 4.53 -10.54
N TYR A 92 4.76 3.47 -11.10
CA TYR A 92 5.43 2.20 -11.34
C TYR A 92 6.67 2.36 -12.22
N SER A 93 7.81 1.83 -11.76
CA SER A 93 9.05 1.88 -12.53
C SER A 93 9.05 0.78 -13.62
N GLU A 94 9.20 1.19 -14.88
CA GLU A 94 9.30 0.25 -16.01
C GLU A 94 10.46 -0.75 -15.83
N GLY A 95 10.21 -2.02 -16.13
CA GLY A 95 11.22 -3.08 -16.09
C GLY A 95 11.52 -3.65 -14.70
N MET A 96 10.84 -3.21 -13.64
CA MET A 96 11.00 -3.77 -12.30
C MET A 96 10.03 -4.94 -12.04
N PHE A 97 10.47 -6.15 -12.36
CA PHE A 97 9.71 -7.40 -12.15
C PHE A 97 10.08 -8.17 -10.88
N SER A 98 11.06 -7.67 -10.11
CA SER A 98 11.61 -8.37 -8.94
C SER A 98 10.76 -8.22 -7.67
N TRP A 99 9.83 -7.27 -7.64
CA TRP A 99 9.02 -6.96 -6.46
C TRP A 99 7.53 -6.97 -6.80
N PHE A 100 6.83 -7.95 -6.23
CA PHE A 100 5.37 -8.01 -6.28
C PHE A 100 4.77 -7.22 -5.10
N PRO A 101 3.54 -6.69 -5.23
CA PRO A 101 2.82 -6.12 -4.10
C PRO A 101 2.67 -7.14 -2.97
N ILE A 102 2.83 -6.68 -1.73
CA ILE A 102 2.56 -7.53 -0.55
C ILE A 102 1.07 -7.54 -0.26
N TYR A 103 0.53 -8.64 0.26
CA TYR A 103 -0.87 -8.75 0.66
C TYR A 103 -1.00 -9.02 2.16
N PHE A 104 -1.77 -8.16 2.85
CA PHE A 104 -2.11 -8.26 4.26
C PHE A 104 -3.57 -8.70 4.40
N PRO A 105 -3.84 -10.01 4.59
CA PRO A 105 -5.21 -10.50 4.74
C PRO A 105 -5.83 -10.04 6.06
N ILE A 106 -7.14 -9.81 6.06
CA ILE A 106 -7.93 -9.74 7.28
C ILE A 106 -8.66 -11.08 7.49
N ARG A 107 -8.78 -11.50 8.76
CA ARG A 107 -9.30 -12.83 9.10
C ARG A 107 -10.74 -13.05 8.65
N THR A 108 -11.55 -12.01 8.79
CA THR A 108 -12.96 -12.02 8.42
C THR A 108 -13.18 -10.90 7.40
N PRO A 109 -13.69 -11.21 6.20
CA PRO A 109 -14.00 -10.17 5.22
C PRO A 109 -15.00 -9.16 5.79
N VAL A 110 -14.81 -7.88 5.46
CA VAL A 110 -15.61 -6.77 5.97
C VAL A 110 -16.47 -6.23 4.85
N VAL A 111 -17.79 -6.22 5.04
CA VAL A 111 -18.70 -5.52 4.14
C VAL A 111 -18.49 -4.02 4.33
N TRP A 112 -18.25 -3.32 3.23
CA TRP A 112 -17.93 -1.91 3.21
C TRP A 112 -18.78 -1.20 2.16
N LYS A 113 -19.80 -0.46 2.60
CA LYS A 113 -20.77 0.16 1.70
C LYS A 113 -20.26 1.48 1.15
N LYS A 114 -20.77 1.87 -0.01
CA LYS A 114 -20.47 3.15 -0.64
C LYS A 114 -20.67 4.32 0.33
N GLY A 115 -19.68 5.20 0.40
CA GLY A 115 -19.65 6.38 1.27
C GLY A 115 -19.21 6.10 2.71
N GLU A 116 -19.09 4.84 3.13
CA GLU A 116 -18.60 4.51 4.47
C GLU A 116 -17.08 4.70 4.57
N LYS A 117 -16.64 5.07 5.78
CA LYS A 117 -15.22 5.19 6.13
C LYS A 117 -14.71 3.86 6.71
N LEU A 118 -13.63 3.33 6.17
CA LEU A 118 -12.88 2.21 6.75
C LEU A 118 -11.58 2.76 7.34
N GLU A 119 -11.47 2.69 8.66
CA GLU A 119 -10.26 3.08 9.39
C GLU A 119 -9.37 1.85 9.59
N SER A 120 -8.10 1.97 9.22
CA SER A 120 -7.10 0.92 9.41
C SER A 120 -5.95 1.43 10.27
N HIS A 121 -5.44 0.55 11.11
CA HIS A 121 -4.35 0.86 12.02
C HIS A 121 -3.16 -0.07 11.76
N TRP A 122 -1.98 0.52 11.66
CA TRP A 122 -0.76 -0.16 11.29
C TRP A 122 0.31 0.10 12.33
N TRP A 123 0.99 -0.96 12.74
CA TRP A 123 2.12 -0.87 13.65
C TRP A 123 3.33 -1.55 13.05
N ARG A 124 4.46 -0.84 13.05
CA ARG A 124 5.77 -1.45 12.91
C ARG A 124 6.35 -1.54 14.31
N CYS A 125 6.48 -2.76 14.81
CA CYS A 125 7.02 -3.04 16.14
C CYS A 125 8.37 -3.74 16.00
N SER A 126 9.30 -3.40 16.87
CA SER A 126 10.58 -4.08 16.99
C SER A 126 10.87 -4.46 18.43
N ASN A 127 11.72 -5.47 18.58
CA ASN A 127 12.38 -5.81 19.82
C ASN A 127 13.86 -6.11 19.54
N ASP A 128 14.63 -6.46 20.56
CA ASP A 128 16.07 -6.71 20.43
C ASP A 128 16.45 -7.82 19.43
N ARG A 129 15.48 -8.63 18.96
CA ARG A 129 15.69 -9.76 18.06
C ARG A 129 14.92 -9.68 16.74
N LYS A 130 13.87 -8.86 16.61
CA LYS A 130 12.92 -8.87 15.49
C LYS A 130 12.38 -7.48 15.19
#